data_AF-A0A8J2LDX6-F1
#
_entry.id   AF-A0A8J2LDX6-F1
#
_cell.length_a   1.000
_cell.length_b   1.000
_cell.length_c   1.000
_cell.angle_alpha   90.00
_cell.angle_beta   90.00
_cell.angle_gamma   90.00
#
_symmetry.space_group_name_H-M   'P 1'
#
loop_
_entity.id
_entity.type
_entity.pdbx_description
1 polymer ?
#
loop_
_entity_poly.entity_id
_entity_poly.type
_entity_poly.pdbx_seq_one_letter_code
_entity_poly.pdbx_strand_id
1 'polypeptide(L)'
;MGEAEACFILAARSYADKTAADEHTILRSWAVKDFAPLVPQYVQILRPENKLHVRFAEHVVCEDEFKYALLANNCLFPGTSTLVTLLLHTSRG
;
A
#
# COMPACT_ATOMS: atom_id res chain seq x y z
N MET A 1 -15.17 -7.38 -12.32
CA MET A 1 -13.76 -6.96 -12.46
C MET A 1 -13.32 -6.79 -13.91
N GLY A 2 -13.76 -7.60 -14.88
CA GLY A 2 -13.32 -7.47 -16.28
C GLY A 2 -13.62 -6.14 -16.98
N GLU A 3 -14.59 -5.36 -16.48
CA GLU A 3 -14.92 -4.01 -16.97
C GLU A 3 -14.57 -2.90 -15.96
N ALA A 4 -13.91 -3.23 -14.85
CA ALA A 4 -13.55 -2.24 -13.85
C ALA A 4 -12.34 -1.41 -14.30
N GLU A 5 -12.36 -0.10 -14.04
CA GLU A 5 -11.25 0.79 -14.40
C GLU A 5 -10.05 0.68 -13.44
N ALA A 6 -10.27 0.24 -12.19
CA ALA A 6 -9.20 0.04 -11.21
C ALA A 6 -9.58 -0.99 -10.13
N CYS A 7 -8.57 -1.62 -9.53
CA CYS A 7 -8.74 -2.52 -8.38
C CYS A 7 -7.84 -2.10 -7.21
N PHE A 8 -8.46 -1.82 -6.06
CA PHE A 8 -7.76 -1.48 -4.82
C PHE A 8 -7.74 -2.69 -3.87
N ILE A 9 -6.54 -3.09 -3.44
CA ILE A 9 -6.33 -4.22 -2.54
C ILE A 9 -5.64 -3.70 -1.28
N LEU A 10 -6.40 -3.64 -0.19
CA LEU A 10 -5.92 -3.16 1.10
C LEU A 10 -5.62 -4.33 2.04
N ALA A 11 -4.49 -4.23 2.74
CA ALA A 11 -4.11 -5.14 3.82
C ALA A 11 -4.95 -4.87 5.08
N ALA A 12 -5.33 -5.93 5.78
CA ALA A 12 -6.13 -5.82 7.00
C ALA A 12 -5.25 -5.37 8.19
N ARG A 13 -5.51 -4.17 8.72
CA ARG A 13 -4.74 -3.59 9.84
C ARG A 13 -4.96 -4.26 11.19
N SER A 14 -6.05 -5.02 11.35
CA SER A 14 -6.45 -5.61 12.64
C SER A 14 -5.89 -7.02 12.89
N TYR A 15 -5.02 -7.54 12.02
CA TYR A 15 -4.37 -8.82 12.27
C TYR A 15 -3.26 -8.66 13.31
N ALA A 16 -3.24 -9.58 14.28
CA ALA A 16 -2.12 -9.68 15.23
C ALA A 16 -0.80 -9.99 14.50
N ASP A 17 -0.88 -10.71 13.38
CA ASP A 17 0.26 -11.04 12.53
C ASP A 17 0.21 -10.27 11.20
N LYS A 18 1.13 -9.32 11.05
CA LYS A 18 1.30 -8.54 9.83
C LYS A 18 1.73 -9.39 8.63
N THR A 19 2.47 -10.46 8.86
CA THR A 19 2.98 -11.33 7.78
C THR A 19 1.83 -12.09 7.16
N ALA A 20 0.98 -12.72 7.97
CA ALA A 20 -0.23 -13.40 7.50
C ALA A 20 -1.18 -12.45 6.74
N ALA A 21 -1.30 -11.19 7.19
CA ALA A 21 -2.10 -10.19 6.49
C ALA A 21 -1.55 -9.84 5.10
N ASP A 22 -0.22 -9.75 4.97
CA ASP A 22 0.44 -9.53 3.69
C ASP A 22 0.30 -10.74 2.76
N GLU A 23 0.49 -11.96 3.27
CA GLU A 23 0.30 -13.20 2.50
C GLU A 23 -1.10 -13.25 1.88
N HIS A 24 -2.14 -12.94 2.67
CA HIS A 24 -3.51 -12.89 2.18
C HIS A 24 -3.70 -11.79 1.11
N THR A 25 -3.02 -10.65 1.26
CA THR A 25 -3.07 -9.54 0.31
C THR A 25 -2.37 -9.90 -1.01
N ILE A 26 -1.23 -10.60 -0.94
CA ILE A 26 -0.48 -11.10 -2.09
C ILE A 26 -1.35 -12.09 -2.89
N LEU A 27 -1.94 -13.07 -2.21
CA LEU A 27 -2.82 -14.07 -2.85
C LEU A 27 -4.01 -13.42 -3.55
N ARG A 28 -4.62 -12.40 -2.93
CA ARG A 28 -5.69 -11.61 -3.56
C ARG A 28 -5.22 -10.88 -4.81
N SER A 29 -4.03 -10.27 -4.78
CA SER A 29 -3.48 -9.57 -5.95
C SER A 29 -3.20 -10.52 -7.11
N TRP A 30 -2.69 -11.72 -6.82
CA TRP A 30 -2.47 -12.75 -7.83
C TRP A 30 -3.79 -13.22 -8.45
N ALA A 31 -4.80 -13.50 -7.63
CA ALA A 31 -6.13 -13.89 -8.12
C ALA A 31 -6.76 -12.83 -9.03
N VAL A 32 -6.61 -11.54 -8.70
CA VAL A 32 -7.09 -10.45 -9.57
C VAL A 32 -6.26 -10.37 -10.85
N LYS A 33 -4.94 -10.56 -10.78
CA LYS A 33 -4.07 -10.52 -11.95
C LYS A 33 -4.38 -11.63 -12.94
N ASP A 34 -4.67 -12.83 -12.44
CA ASP A 34 -5.03 -13.98 -13.26
C ASP A 34 -6.41 -13.81 -13.92
N PHE A 35 -7.38 -13.25 -13.19
CA PHE A 35 -8.73 -13.04 -13.70
C PHE A 35 -8.84 -11.86 -14.68
N ALA A 36 -8.18 -10.74 -14.37
CA ALA A 36 -8.29 -9.48 -15.11
C ALA A 36 -6.92 -8.80 -15.23
N PRO A 37 -6.04 -9.29 -16.14
CA PRO A 37 -4.66 -8.83 -16.22
C PRO A 37 -4.49 -7.39 -16.71
N LEU A 38 -5.51 -6.84 -17.39
CA LEU A 38 -5.54 -5.49 -17.96
C LEU A 38 -6.01 -4.43 -16.96
N VAL A 39 -6.62 -4.83 -15.84
CA VAL A 39 -7.12 -3.88 -14.85
C VAL A 39 -5.96 -3.40 -13.97
N PRO A 40 -5.75 -2.08 -13.82
CA PRO A 40 -4.68 -1.55 -13.00
C PRO A 40 -4.94 -1.84 -11.52
N GLN A 41 -3.92 -2.32 -10.83
CA GLN A 41 -3.99 -2.72 -9.42
C GLN A 41 -3.21 -1.75 -8.53
N TYR A 42 -3.85 -1.35 -7.44
CA TYR A 42 -3.29 -0.51 -6.38
C TYR A 42 -3.26 -1.32 -5.10
N VAL A 43 -2.06 -1.71 -4.66
CA VAL A 43 -1.88 -2.67 -3.57
C VAL A 43 -1.21 -2.02 -2.37
N GLN A 44 -1.77 -2.22 -1.18
CA GLN A 44 -1.15 -1.84 0.08
C GLN A 44 -0.56 -3.07 0.76
N ILE A 45 0.72 -3.03 1.14
CA ILE A 45 1.43 -4.06 1.90
C ILE A 45 1.97 -3.45 3.19
N LEU A 46 2.14 -4.27 4.23
CA LEU A 46 2.64 -3.85 5.53
C LEU A 46 4.17 -3.92 5.60
N ARG A 47 4.76 -5.07 5.25
CA ARG A 47 6.19 -5.37 5.36
C ARG A 47 6.95 -5.13 4.06
N PRO A 48 8.13 -4.48 4.07
CA PRO A 48 8.89 -4.22 2.86
C PRO A 48 9.40 -5.50 2.18
N GLU A 49 9.68 -6.57 2.93
CA GLU A 49 10.13 -7.85 2.40
C GLU A 49 9.10 -8.47 1.44
N ASN A 50 7.82 -8.24 1.72
CA ASN A 50 6.70 -8.78 0.97
C ASN A 50 6.39 -8.01 -0.32
N LYS A 51 6.91 -6.78 -0.47
CA LYS A 51 6.70 -5.90 -1.62
C LYS A 51 7.12 -6.54 -2.95
N LEU A 52 8.14 -7.42 -2.92
CA LEU A 52 8.64 -8.12 -4.11
C LEU A 52 7.54 -8.92 -4.83
N HIS A 53 6.63 -9.53 -4.06
CA HIS A 53 5.61 -10.46 -4.59
C HIS A 53 4.48 -9.79 -5.35
N VAL A 54 4.33 -8.45 -5.24
CA VAL A 54 3.28 -7.66 -5.92
C VAL A 54 3.88 -6.57 -6.81
N ARG A 55 5.16 -6.67 -7.19
CA ARG A 55 5.84 -5.70 -8.06
C ARG A 55 5.19 -5.51 -9.43
N PHE A 56 4.34 -6.44 -9.87
CA PHE A 56 3.59 -6.34 -11.12
C PHE A 56 2.37 -5.41 -11.03
N ALA A 57 1.95 -5.01 -9.83
CA ALA A 57 0.88 -4.03 -9.66
C ALA A 57 1.37 -2.65 -10.09
N GLU A 58 0.44 -1.79 -10.52
CA GLU A 58 0.80 -0.47 -11.05
C GLU A 58 1.33 0.45 -9.96
N HIS A 59 0.70 0.43 -8.79
CA HIS A 59 1.16 1.17 -7.63
C HIS A 59 1.14 0.28 -6.37
N VAL A 60 2.25 0.29 -5.64
CA VAL A 60 2.40 -0.46 -4.39
C VAL A 60 2.81 0.49 -3.26
N VAL A 61 2.00 0.55 -2.22
CA VAL A 61 2.26 1.34 -1.01
C VAL A 61 2.68 0.38 0.10
N CYS A 62 3.90 0.54 0.61
CA CYS A 62 4.38 -0.21 1.78
C CYS A 62 4.25 0.64 3.05
N GLU A 63 3.49 0.15 4.03
CA GLU A 63 3.18 0.89 5.26
C GLU A 63 4.42 1.10 6.13
N ASP A 64 5.20 0.05 6.40
CA ASP A 64 6.38 0.19 7.26
C ASP A 64 7.47 1.05 6.59
N GLU A 65 7.67 0.93 5.27
CA GLU A 65 8.61 1.78 4.51
C GLU A 65 8.25 3.27 4.65
N PHE A 66 6.98 3.60 4.40
CA PHE A 66 6.51 4.98 4.48
C PHE A 66 6.55 5.52 5.91
N LYS A 67 6.12 4.70 6.88
CA LYS A 67 6.12 5.04 8.31
C LYS A 67 7.54 5.35 8.81
N TYR A 68 8.50 4.47 8.54
CA TYR A 68 9.87 4.70 9.00
C TYR A 68 10.56 5.85 8.26
N ALA A 69 10.26 6.05 6.97
CA ALA A 69 10.75 7.22 6.24
C ALA A 69 10.25 8.55 6.85
N LEU A 70 8.97 8.63 7.22
CA LEU A 70 8.42 9.83 7.87
C LEU A 70 9.04 10.07 9.26
N LEU A 71 9.22 9.02 10.06
CA LEU A 71 9.85 9.12 11.37
C LEU A 71 11.31 9.56 11.28
N ALA A 72 12.06 9.02 10.32
CA ALA A 72 13.44 9.43 10.09
C ALA A 72 13.54 10.90 9.65
N ASN A 73 12.66 11.35 8.75
CA ASN A 73 12.66 12.75 8.28
C ASN A 73 12.25 13.74 9.38
N ASN A 74 11.38 13.35 10.31
CA ASN A 74 11.07 14.18 11.48
C ASN A 74 12.29 14.48 12.35
N CYS A 75 13.33 13.62 12.34
CA CYS A 75 14.58 13.87 13.07
C CYS A 75 15.42 14.98 12.42
N LEU A 76 15.26 15.22 11.12
CA LEU A 76 15.97 16.27 10.38
C LEU A 76 15.21 17.59 10.42
N PHE A 77 13.89 17.53 10.22
CA PHE A 77 13.02 18.70 10.21
C PHE A 77 11.77 18.44 11.04
N PRO A 78 11.45 19.30 12.03
CA PRO A 78 10.25 19.13 12.83
C PRO A 78 9.00 19.28 11.96
N GLY A 79 8.06 18.34 12.08
CA GLY A 79 6.75 18.43 11.43
C GLY A 79 6.68 17.94 9.98
N THR A 80 7.73 17.31 9.42
CA THR A 80 7.68 16.74 8.06
C THR A 80 6.56 15.73 7.88
N SER A 81 6.35 14.86 8.86
CA SER A 81 5.21 13.91 8.86
C SER A 81 3.86 14.61 8.71
N THR A 82 3.60 15.64 9.51
CA THR A 82 2.36 16.45 9.43
C THR A 82 2.23 17.13 8.08
N LEU A 83 3.31 17.73 7.58
CA LEU A 83 3.33 18.37 6.26
C LEU A 83 2.91 17.40 5.16
N VAL A 84 3.51 16.21 5.12
CA VAL A 84 3.20 15.17 4.12
C VAL A 84 1.75 14.70 4.26
N THR A 85 1.26 14.49 5.48
CA THR A 85 -0.14 14.11 5.71
C THR A 85 -1.13 15.16 5.20
N LEU A 86 -0.86 16.45 5.42
CA LEU A 86 -1.72 17.54 4.93
C LEU A 86 -1.70 17.64 3.38
N LEU A 87 -0.56 17.40 2.75
CA LEU A 87 -0.46 17.38 1.28
C LEU A 87 -1.24 16.21 0.66
N LEU A 88 -1.22 15.05 1.30
CA LEU A 88 -1.95 13.87 0.83
C LEU A 88 -3.45 13.93 1.09
N HIS A 89 -3.86 14.66 2.14
CA HIS A 89 -5.26 14.84 2.48
C HIS A 89 -5.86 16.06 1.74
N THR A 90 -6.52 15.81 0.62
CA THR A 90 -7.22 16.87 -0.12
C THR A 90 -8.38 17.42 0.69
N SER A 91 -8.23 18.62 1.24
CA SER A 91 -9.30 19.37 1.90
C SER A 91 -9.61 20.65 1.13
N ARG A 92 -10.87 21.06 1.13
CA ARG A 92 -11.33 22.38 0.67
C ARG A 92 -11.47 23.21 1.94
N GLY A 93 -10.60 24.20 2.12
CA GLY A 93 -10.49 25.00 3.36
C GLY A 93 -11.80 25.59 3.85
#